data_AF-A0A2Z6Q0L8-F1
#
_entry.id   AF-A0A2Z6Q0L8-F1
#
_cell.length_a   1.000
_cell.length_b   1.000
_cell.length_c   1.000
_cell.angle_alpha   90.00
_cell.angle_beta   90.00
_cell.angle_gamma   90.00
#
_symmetry.space_group_name_H-M   'P 1'
#
loop_
_entity.id
_entity.type
_entity.pdbx_description
1 polymer ?
#
loop_
_entity_poly.entity_id
_entity_poly.type
_entity_poly.pdbx_seq_one_letter_code
_entity_poly.pdbx_strand_id
1 'polypeptide(L)'
;MIFGSCKSLESIKIWCGGDYLNEKEALELVVKYSQNIHELIFNHLFDVRIKLLPEELESFFISWINRKPQKSISLVIVNFDSHSLDENHENMEIIKKYIKLGVIKRFKITTFDDVEYT
;
A
#
# COMPACT_ATOMS: atom_id res chain seq x y z
N MET A 1 17.56 10.40 -3.33
CA MET A 1 16.35 10.26 -2.50
C MET A 1 16.79 10.20 -1.04
N ILE A 2 16.54 11.25 -0.26
CA ILE A 2 17.01 11.42 1.13
C ILE A 2 15.79 11.29 2.04
N PHE A 3 15.60 10.13 2.67
CA PHE A 3 14.52 9.92 3.66
C PHE A 3 15.05 9.36 4.98
N GLY A 4 16.31 9.61 5.34
CA GLY A 4 16.88 9.21 6.62
C GLY A 4 16.35 9.99 7.85
N SER A 5 15.51 11.01 7.64
CA SER A 5 15.19 12.02 8.66
C SER A 5 13.69 12.18 8.96
N CYS A 6 12.79 11.48 8.27
CA CYS A 6 11.35 11.65 8.41
C CYS A 6 10.77 10.84 9.58
N LYS A 7 11.24 11.14 10.80
CA LYS A 7 10.75 10.50 12.04
C LYS A 7 9.29 10.83 12.37
N SER A 8 8.64 11.74 11.66
CA SER A 8 7.23 12.13 11.89
C SER A 8 6.31 11.75 10.73
N LEU A 9 6.81 11.07 9.68
CA LEU A 9 5.97 10.72 8.54
C LEU A 9 5.09 9.51 8.87
N GLU A 10 3.80 9.77 9.01
CA GLU A 10 2.78 8.77 9.37
C GLU A 10 1.98 8.26 8.17
N SER A 11 1.87 9.07 7.13
CA SER A 11 1.12 8.77 5.91
C SER A 11 1.98 9.03 4.67
N ILE A 12 1.84 8.18 3.66
CA ILE A 12 2.49 8.37 2.36
C ILE A 12 1.51 8.04 1.23
N LYS A 13 1.53 8.89 0.21
CA LYS A 13 0.80 8.72 -1.05
C LYS A 13 1.79 8.42 -2.16
N ILE A 14 1.59 7.32 -2.87
CA ILE A 14 2.47 6.84 -3.94
C ILE A 14 1.69 6.73 -5.24
N TRP A 15 2.26 7.27 -6.31
CA TRP A 15 1.69 7.23 -7.65
C TRP A 15 2.17 5.95 -8.33
N CYS A 16 1.22 5.16 -8.82
CA CYS A 16 1.45 3.84 -9.41
C CYS A 16 0.89 3.76 -10.83
N GLY A 17 1.50 2.89 -11.65
CA GLY A 17 1.07 2.64 -13.03
C GLY A 17 1.92 3.31 -14.10
N GLY A 18 1.86 2.81 -15.34
CA GLY A 18 2.55 3.41 -16.49
C GLY A 18 4.07 3.45 -16.30
N ASP A 19 4.64 4.67 -16.29
CA ASP A 19 6.08 4.92 -16.03
C ASP A 19 6.39 5.28 -14.57
N TYR A 20 5.39 5.24 -13.68
CA TYR A 20 5.57 5.37 -12.23
C TYR A 20 5.96 4.03 -11.59
N LEU A 21 5.98 3.99 -10.26
CA LEU A 21 6.32 2.78 -9.52
C LEU A 21 5.25 1.70 -9.71
N ASN A 22 5.68 0.45 -9.73
CA ASN A 22 4.76 -0.65 -9.46
C ASN A 22 4.55 -0.81 -7.93
N GLU A 23 3.53 -1.57 -7.55
CA GLU A 23 3.13 -1.71 -6.14
C GLU A 23 4.21 -2.39 -5.31
N LYS A 24 4.93 -3.37 -5.87
CA LYS A 24 6.04 -4.04 -5.18
C LYS A 24 7.13 -3.05 -4.81
N GLU A 25 7.59 -2.25 -5.78
CA GLU A 25 8.59 -1.21 -5.55
C GLU A 25 8.10 -0.22 -4.49
N ALA A 26 6.83 0.18 -4.57
CA ALA A 26 6.23 1.08 -3.60
C ALA A 26 6.21 0.49 -2.18
N LEU A 27 5.83 -0.79 -2.01
CA LEU A 27 5.85 -1.50 -0.74
C LEU A 27 7.27 -1.60 -0.16
N GLU A 28 8.26 -1.94 -0.98
CA GLU A 28 9.68 -2.02 -0.59
C GLU A 28 10.21 -0.66 -0.11
N LEU A 29 9.83 0.44 -0.77
CA LEU A 29 10.19 1.80 -0.34
C LEU A 29 9.60 2.14 1.03
N VAL A 30 8.33 1.77 1.27
CA VAL A 30 7.66 2.03 2.56
C VAL A 30 8.37 1.30 3.70
N VAL A 31 8.76 0.03 3.49
CA VAL A 31 9.51 -0.75 4.49
C VAL A 31 10.88 -0.12 4.76
N LYS A 32 11.54 0.41 3.73
CA LYS A 32 12.90 0.95 3.83
C LYS A 32 13.00 2.28 4.56
N TYR A 33 12.06 3.20 4.36
CA TYR A 33 12.33 4.62 4.66
C TYR A 33 11.72 5.19 5.94
N SER A 34 10.64 4.62 6.50
CA SER A 34 10.12 5.13 7.77
C SER A 34 9.42 4.07 8.59
N GLN A 35 9.84 3.95 9.85
CA GLN A 35 9.21 3.09 10.85
C GLN A 35 7.88 3.64 11.38
N ASN A 36 7.59 4.93 11.16
CA ASN A 36 6.39 5.58 11.70
C ASN A 36 5.21 5.64 10.72
N ILE A 37 5.43 5.33 9.43
CA ILE A 37 4.33 5.21 8.46
C ILE A 37 3.39 4.10 8.90
N HIS A 38 2.11 4.44 8.98
CA HIS A 38 1.01 3.51 9.20
C HIS A 38 -0.18 3.80 8.29
N GLU A 39 -0.08 4.76 7.36
CA GLU A 39 -1.05 4.95 6.29
C GLU A 39 -0.33 4.96 4.93
N LEU A 40 -0.83 4.12 4.03
CA LEU A 40 -0.33 3.94 2.69
C LEU A 40 -1.48 4.14 1.71
N ILE A 41 -1.30 5.08 0.79
CA ILE A 41 -2.28 5.42 -0.24
C ILE A 41 -1.63 5.16 -1.60
N PHE A 42 -2.17 4.21 -2.34
CA PHE A 42 -1.81 3.96 -3.73
C PHE A 42 -2.74 4.73 -4.66
N ASN A 43 -2.17 5.57 -5.52
CA ASN A 43 -2.90 6.26 -6.58
C ASN A 43 -2.56 5.60 -7.91
N HIS A 44 -3.45 4.76 -8.42
CA HIS A 44 -3.30 4.09 -9.70
C HIS A 44 -3.89 4.94 -10.81
N LEU A 45 -3.03 5.51 -11.65
CA LEU A 45 -3.46 6.37 -12.77
C LEU A 45 -3.49 5.65 -14.11
N PHE A 46 -2.71 4.59 -14.20
CA PHE A 46 -2.52 3.79 -15.40
C PHE A 46 -2.32 2.35 -14.99
N ASP A 47 -2.50 1.42 -15.92
CA ASP A 47 -2.18 0.02 -15.67
C ASP A 47 -0.71 -0.14 -15.30
N VAL A 48 -0.47 -0.97 -14.28
CA VAL A 48 0.88 -1.37 -13.91
C VAL A 48 1.43 -2.34 -14.96
N ARG A 49 2.66 -2.10 -15.42
CA ARG A 49 3.36 -3.01 -16.35
C ARG A 49 3.70 -4.35 -15.69
N ILE A 50 3.97 -4.30 -14.38
CA ILE A 50 4.33 -5.45 -13.55
C ILE A 50 3.32 -5.51 -12.42
N LYS A 51 2.54 -6.59 -12.38
CA LYS A 51 1.55 -6.83 -11.33
C LYS A 51 2.23 -7.36 -10.08
N LEU A 52 1.77 -6.92 -8.91
CA LEU A 52 2.19 -7.46 -7.63
C LEU A 52 1.78 -8.93 -7.50
N LEU A 53 2.75 -9.78 -7.17
CA LEU A 53 2.48 -11.19 -6.89
C LEU A 53 1.91 -11.37 -5.47
N PRO A 54 1.00 -12.34 -5.26
CA PRO A 54 0.46 -12.66 -3.94
C PRO A 54 1.54 -12.93 -2.89
N GLU A 55 2.61 -13.64 -3.26
CA GLU A 55 3.72 -13.96 -2.35
C GLU A 55 4.50 -12.72 -1.92
N GLU A 56 4.58 -11.71 -2.78
CA GLU A 56 5.25 -10.43 -2.49
C GLU A 56 4.41 -9.61 -1.51
N LEU A 57 3.09 -9.59 -1.70
CA LEU A 57 2.14 -8.94 -0.78
C LEU A 57 2.11 -9.63 0.60
N GLU A 58 2.06 -10.96 0.62
CA GLU A 58 2.12 -11.75 1.86
C GLU A 58 3.44 -11.48 2.60
N SER A 59 4.57 -11.51 1.88
CA SER A 59 5.89 -11.18 2.44
C SER A 59 5.94 -9.77 3.02
N PHE A 60 5.32 -8.79 2.35
CA PHE A 60 5.20 -7.43 2.86
C PHE A 60 4.48 -7.40 4.22
N PHE A 61 3.31 -8.04 4.35
CA PHE A 61 2.58 -8.03 5.62
C PHE A 61 3.29 -8.80 6.73
N ILE A 62 3.97 -9.91 6.42
CA ILE A 62 4.86 -10.60 7.37
C ILE A 62 5.96 -9.64 7.87
N SER A 63 6.60 -8.90 6.95
CA SER A 63 7.61 -7.90 7.32
C SER A 63 7.00 -6.79 8.19
N TRP A 64 5.75 -6.41 7.92
CA TRP A 64 5.04 -5.36 8.65
C TRP A 64 4.77 -5.73 10.11
N ILE A 65 4.36 -6.98 10.38
CA ILE A 65 4.16 -7.51 11.74
C ILE A 65 5.44 -7.34 12.58
N ASN A 66 6.61 -7.51 11.97
CA ASN A 66 7.90 -7.45 12.66
C ASN A 66 8.43 -6.03 12.91
N ARG A 67 7.70 -4.98 12.47
CA ARG A 67 8.11 -3.58 12.66
C ARG A 67 8.03 -3.15 14.12
N LYS A 68 8.94 -2.25 14.52
CA LYS A 68 8.94 -1.57 15.81
C LYS A 68 8.84 -0.05 15.61
N PRO A 69 7.87 0.64 16.24
CA PRO A 69 6.74 0.07 16.99
C PRO A 69 5.77 -0.70 16.08
N GLN A 70 5.08 -1.69 16.63
CA GLN A 70 4.06 -2.44 15.89
C GLN A 70 2.82 -1.54 15.77
N LYS A 71 2.60 -1.01 14.56
CA LYS A 71 1.41 -0.21 14.22
C LYS A 71 0.66 -0.91 13.10
N SER A 72 -0.66 -1.05 13.28
CA SER A 72 -1.53 -1.51 12.20
C SER A 72 -1.53 -0.52 11.05
N ILE A 73 -1.54 -1.04 9.81
CA ILE A 73 -1.55 -0.24 8.58
C ILE A 73 -2.97 0.16 8.18
N SER A 74 -3.12 1.38 7.67
CA SER A 74 -4.24 1.85 6.87
C SER A 74 -3.82 1.77 5.40
N LEU A 75 -4.50 0.95 4.61
CA LEU A 75 -4.23 0.75 3.19
C LEU A 75 -5.40 1.34 2.38
N VAL A 76 -5.09 2.29 1.51
CA VAL A 76 -6.07 2.94 0.64
C VAL A 76 -5.62 2.79 -0.81
N ILE A 77 -6.53 2.36 -1.67
CA ILE A 77 -6.33 2.23 -3.10
C ILE A 77 -7.26 3.22 -3.78
N VAL A 78 -6.68 4.10 -4.60
CA VAL A 78 -7.39 5.09 -5.40
C VAL A 78 -7.18 4.72 -6.87
N ASN A 79 -8.23 4.22 -7.52
CA ASN A 79 -8.18 3.74 -8.90
C ASN A 79 -8.74 4.80 -9.87
N PHE A 80 -8.11 4.93 -11.03
CA PHE A 80 -8.55 5.77 -12.15
C PHE A 80 -8.69 4.91 -13.41
N ASP A 81 -9.77 4.12 -13.49
CA ASP A 81 -10.03 3.19 -14.60
C ASP A 81 -8.83 2.26 -14.94
N SER A 82 -8.01 1.97 -13.94
CA SER A 82 -6.75 1.25 -14.06
C SER A 82 -6.73 0.01 -13.19
N HIS A 83 -6.13 -1.05 -13.69
CA HIS A 83 -5.95 -2.30 -12.98
C HIS A 83 -4.95 -2.16 -11.82
N SER A 84 -5.36 -2.60 -10.63
CA SER A 84 -4.57 -2.52 -9.39
C SER A 84 -4.55 -3.86 -8.64
N LEU A 85 -3.81 -3.95 -7.54
CA LEU A 85 -3.70 -5.15 -6.71
C LEU A 85 -5.04 -5.65 -6.18
N ASP A 86 -6.07 -4.80 -6.10
CA ASP A 86 -7.41 -5.17 -5.63
C ASP A 86 -8.17 -6.08 -6.60
N GLU A 87 -7.76 -6.15 -7.86
CA GLU A 87 -8.41 -7.02 -8.84
C GLU A 87 -7.93 -8.47 -8.78
N ASN A 88 -6.77 -8.72 -8.17
CA ASN A 88 -6.28 -10.08 -7.99
C ASN A 88 -6.99 -10.71 -6.78
N HIS A 89 -7.75 -11.78 -7.04
CA HIS A 89 -8.49 -12.51 -6.01
C HIS A 89 -7.60 -13.01 -4.86
N GLU A 90 -6.40 -13.52 -5.15
CA GLU A 90 -5.47 -14.01 -4.12
C GLU A 90 -4.94 -12.86 -3.26
N ASN A 91 -4.63 -11.71 -3.86
CA ASN A 91 -4.25 -10.50 -3.12
C ASN A 91 -5.37 -10.08 -2.16
N MET A 92 -6.62 -10.13 -2.61
CA MET A 92 -7.78 -9.79 -1.79
C MET A 92 -8.01 -10.78 -0.63
N GLU A 93 -7.76 -12.07 -0.82
CA GLU A 93 -7.82 -13.04 0.28
C GLU A 93 -6.71 -12.81 1.31
N ILE A 94 -5.50 -12.45 0.86
CA ILE A 94 -4.39 -12.04 1.73
C ILE A 94 -4.79 -10.79 2.53
N ILE A 95 -5.33 -9.75 1.88
CA ILE A 95 -5.78 -8.53 2.58
C ILE A 95 -6.85 -8.87 3.63
N LYS A 96 -7.86 -9.67 3.29
CA LYS A 96 -8.90 -10.10 4.25
C LYS A 96 -8.30 -10.87 5.43
N LYS A 97 -7.32 -11.74 5.20
CA LYS A 97 -6.59 -12.45 6.26
C LYS A 97 -5.89 -11.46 7.20
N TYR A 98 -5.19 -10.47 6.66
CA TYR A 98 -4.45 -9.49 7.48
C TYR A 98 -5.35 -8.44 8.17
N ILE A 99 -6.55 -8.18 7.64
CA ILE A 99 -7.61 -7.46 8.37
C ILE A 99 -8.04 -8.28 9.60
N LYS A 100 -8.35 -9.57 9.43
CA LYS A 100 -8.76 -10.45 10.55
C LYS A 100 -7.69 -10.58 11.63
N LEU A 101 -6.41 -10.55 11.24
CA LEU A 101 -5.27 -10.58 12.16
C LEU A 101 -4.99 -9.22 12.84
N GLY A 102 -5.73 -8.16 12.49
CA GLY A 102 -5.55 -6.81 13.07
C GLY A 102 -4.32 -6.06 12.56
N VAL A 103 -3.62 -6.61 11.56
CA VAL A 103 -2.46 -5.96 10.92
C VAL A 103 -2.94 -4.79 10.06
N ILE A 104 -4.03 -4.97 9.32
CA ILE A 104 -4.69 -3.90 8.57
C ILE A 104 -5.84 -3.36 9.41
N LYS A 105 -5.72 -2.11 9.86
CA LYS A 105 -6.75 -1.40 10.64
C LYS A 105 -7.86 -0.84 9.74
N ARG A 106 -7.48 -0.39 8.55
CA ARG A 106 -8.38 0.22 7.58
C ARG A 106 -7.96 -0.23 6.18
N PHE A 107 -8.94 -0.67 5.40
CA PHE A 107 -8.79 -0.95 3.99
C PHE A 107 -9.89 -0.21 3.24
N LYS A 108 -9.53 0.57 2.22
CA LYS A 108 -10.50 1.30 1.38
C LYS A 108 -10.06 1.24 -0.07
N ILE A 109 -11.01 0.95 -0.96
CA ILE A 109 -10.88 1.16 -2.41
C ILE A 109 -11.83 2.30 -2.76
N THR A 110 -11.37 3.25 -3.56
CA THR A 110 -12.10 4.49 -3.88
C THR A 110 -11.69 5.00 -5.27
N THR A 111 -12.47 5.88 -5.87
CA THR A 111 -12.08 6.59 -7.10
C THR A 111 -11.66 8.03 -6.77
N PHE A 112 -11.06 8.76 -7.71
CA PHE A 112 -10.61 10.12 -7.44
C PHE A 112 -11.74 11.10 -7.11
N ASP A 113 -12.92 10.87 -7.68
CA ASP A 113 -14.13 11.66 -7.40
C ASP A 113 -14.53 11.60 -5.91
N ASP A 114 -14.15 10.53 -5.20
CA ASP A 114 -14.38 10.39 -3.76
C ASP A 114 -13.34 11.13 -2.90
N VAL A 115 -12.21 11.54 -3.48
CA VAL A 115 -11.06 12.12 -2.75
C VAL A 115 -11.10 13.66 -2.72
N GLU A 116 -11.81 14.31 -3.65
CA GLU A 116 -11.98 15.78 -3.64
C GLU A 116 -12.94 16.31 -2.55
N TYR A 117 -13.66 15.43 -1.84
CA TYR A 117 -14.68 15.82 -0.85
C TYR A 117 -14.45 15.29 0.57
N THR A 118 -13.25 14.80 0.93
CA THR A 118 -12.95 14.34 2.31
C THR A 118 -11.77 15.07 2.96
#